data_AF-A0A448X791-F1
#
_entry.id   AF-A0A448X791-F1
#
_cell.length_a   1.000
_cell.length_b   1.000
_cell.length_c   1.000
_cell.angle_alpha   90.00
_cell.angle_beta   90.00
_cell.angle_gamma   90.00
#
_symmetry.space_group_name_H-M   'P 1'
#
loop_
_entity.id
_entity.type
_entity.pdbx_description
1 polymer ?
#
loop_
_entity_poly.entity_id
_entity_poly.type
_entity_poly.pdbx_seq_one_letter_code
_entity_poly.pdbx_strand_id
1 'polypeptide(L)' 'MGLLPSGNHSKSLEEQKRKFVYYSRKFSTTLRLFFKDNNPGDVFSSANLLVNQTNLILFVIRDLG' A
#
# COMPACT_ATOMS: atom_id res chain seq x y z
N MET A 1 23.20 10.35 2.08
CA MET A 1 22.38 9.20 1.64
C MET A 1 22.15 8.31 2.85
N GLY A 2 20.94 8.26 3.40
CA GLY A 2 20.64 7.38 4.54
C GLY A 2 20.66 5.92 4.10
N LEU A 3 21.61 5.14 4.61
CA LEU A 3 21.65 3.70 4.43
C LEU A 3 20.49 3.08 5.20
N LEU A 4 19.60 2.37 4.49
CA LEU A 4 18.63 1.48 5.12
C LEU A 4 19.40 0.46 5.99
N PRO A 5 18.96 0.18 7.23
CA PRO A 5 19.67 -0.74 8.11
C PRO A 5 19.65 -2.15 7.51
N SER A 6 20.84 -2.68 7.26
CA SER A 6 21.09 -4.00 6.70
C SER A 6 20.63 -5.09 7.69
N GLY A 7 19.42 -5.63 7.50
CA GLY A 7 18.82 -6.65 8.37
C GLY A 7 17.37 -6.98 7.99
N ASN A 8 16.73 -7.92 8.70
CA ASN A 8 15.35 -8.41 8.46
C ASN A 8 14.31 -7.30 8.24
N HIS A 9 14.51 -6.11 8.82
CA HIS A 9 13.66 -4.93 8.63
C HIS A 9 13.70 -4.36 7.21
N SER A 10 14.84 -4.42 6.50
CA SER A 10 14.92 -4.06 5.08
C SER A 10 14.04 -4.97 4.22
N LYS A 11 13.96 -6.27 4.54
CA LYS A 11 13.10 -7.22 3.81
C LYS A 11 11.62 -6.92 4.07
N SER A 12 11.26 -6.64 5.33
CA SER A 12 9.90 -6.26 5.70
C SER A 12 9.46 -4.99 4.98
N LEU A 13 10.30 -3.94 4.96
CA LEU A 13 9.98 -2.68 4.27
C LEU A 13 9.80 -2.87 2.76
N GLU A 14 10.67 -3.65 2.10
CA GLU A 14 10.53 -3.96 0.67
C GLU A 14 9.25 -4.75 0.36
N GLU A 15 8.86 -5.67 1.25
CA GLU A 15 7.58 -6.37 1.12
C GLU A 15 6.40 -5.40 1.24
N GLN A 16 6.42 -4.50 2.22
CA GLN A 16 5.37 -3.50 2.38
C GLN A 16 5.29 -2.53 1.19
N LYS A 17 6.42 -2.13 0.61
CA LYS A 17 6.47 -1.34 -0.63
C LYS A 17 5.84 -2.10 -1.81
N ARG A 18 6.16 -3.39 -1.96
CA ARG A 18 5.59 -4.23 -3.04
C ARG A 18 4.07 -4.35 -2.90
N LYS A 19 3.58 -4.55 -1.67
CA LYS A 19 2.13 -4.56 -1.36
C LYS A 19 1.47 -3.22 -1.64
N PHE A 20 2.12 -2.10 -1.32
CA PHE A 20 1.63 -0.76 -1.64
C PHE A 20 1.45 -0.55 -3.14
N VAL A 21 2.44 -0.95 -3.96
CA VAL A 21 2.33 -0.88 -5.43
C VAL A 21 1.17 -1.75 -5.93
N TYR A 22 1.02 -2.95 -5.37
CA TYR A 22 -0.09 -3.84 -5.73
C TYR A 22 -1.46 -3.20 -5.43
N TYR A 23 -1.67 -2.69 -4.21
CA TYR A 23 -2.94 -2.07 -3.83
C TYR A 23 -3.19 -0.75 -4.57
N SER A 24 -2.14 0.00 -4.92
CA SER A 24 -2.27 1.19 -5.76
C SER A 24 -2.78 0.82 -7.16
N ARG A 25 -2.22 -0.23 -7.78
CA ARG A 25 -2.72 -0.73 -9.08
C ARG A 25 -4.15 -1.23 -8.97
N LYS A 26 -4.48 -1.98 -7.92
CA LYS A 26 -5.84 -2.47 -7.67
C LYS A 26 -6.83 -1.31 -7.56
N PHE A 27 -6.52 -0.27 -6.77
CA PHE A 27 -7.35 0.92 -6.63
C PHE A 27 -7.58 1.61 -7.98
N SER A 28 -6.55 1.80 -8.79
CA SER A 28 -6.69 2.37 -10.14
C SER A 28 -7.57 1.52 -11.07
N THR A 29 -7.43 0.19 -11.03
CA THR A 29 -8.31 -0.72 -11.78
C THR A 29 -9.75 -0.62 -11.27
N THR A 30 -9.96 -0.55 -9.96
CA THR A 30 -11.28 -0.42 -9.36
C THR A 30 -11.94 0.90 -9.72
N LEU A 31 -11.22 2.02 -9.76
CA LEU A 31 -11.75 3.29 -10.27
C LEU A 31 -12.19 3.20 -11.73
N ARG A 32 -11.39 2.52 -12.57
CA ARG A 32 -11.77 2.29 -13.98
C ARG A 32 -13.06 1.47 -14.09
N LEU A 33 -13.23 0.43 -13.28
CA LEU A 33 -14.46 -0.38 -13.26
C LEU A 33 -15.64 0.41 -12.70
N PHE A 34 -15.43 1.20 -11.65
CA PHE A 34 -16.44 2.06 -11.08
C PHE A 34 -17.01 3.04 -12.12
N PHE A 35 -16.17 3.67 -12.95
CA PHE A 35 -16.66 4.55 -14.01
C PHE A 35 -17.50 3.84 -15.08
N LYS A 36 -17.43 2.51 -15.15
CA LYS A 36 -18.24 1.70 -16.06
C LYS A 36 -19.53 1.19 -15.41
N ASP A 37 -19.40 0.62 -14.21
CA ASP A 37 -20.46 -0.15 -13.57
C ASP A 37 -21.18 0.63 -12.44
N ASN A 38 -20.71 1.84 -12.13
CA ASN A 38 -21.22 2.78 -11.12
C ASN A 38 -21.44 2.18 -9.71
N ASN A 39 -20.62 1.18 -9.34
CA ASN A 39 -20.66 0.55 -8.02
C ASN A 39 -19.56 1.10 -7.09
N PRO A 40 -19.90 1.99 -6.14
CA PRO A 40 -18.91 2.65 -5.27
C PRO A 40 -18.34 1.74 -4.17
N GLY A 41 -18.98 0.60 -3.85
CA GLY A 41 -18.57 -0.26 -2.74
C GLY A 41 -17.15 -0.80 -2.88
N ASP A 42 -16.76 -1.17 -4.09
CA ASP A 42 -15.41 -1.66 -4.39
C ASP A 42 -14.36 -0.55 -4.27
N VAL A 43 -14.71 0.69 -4.61
CA VAL A 43 -13.83 1.86 -4.48
C VAL A 43 -13.51 2.11 -3.01
N PHE A 44 -14.52 2.09 -2.14
CA PHE A 44 -14.30 2.27 -0.69
C PHE A 44 -13.41 1.18 -0.11
N SER A 45 -13.70 -0.08 -0.46
CA SER A 45 -12.92 -1.23 0.02
C SER A 45 -11.47 -1.17 -0.44
N SER A 46 -11.23 -0.85 -1.72
CA SER A 46 -9.88 -0.74 -2.28
C SER A 46 -9.11 0.48 -1.77
N ALA A 47 -9.78 1.61 -1.51
CA ALA A 47 -9.19 2.78 -0.88
C ALA A 47 -8.74 2.47 0.56
N ASN A 48 -9.59 1.79 1.35
CA ASN A 48 -9.26 1.42 2.72
C ASN A 48 -8.03 0.50 2.80
N LEU A 49 -7.90 -0.45 1.87
CA LEU A 49 -6.70 -1.29 1.74
C LEU A 49 -5.44 -0.47 1.48
N LEU A 50 -5.51 0.55 0.62
CA LEU A 50 -4.39 1.41 0.30
C LEU A 50 -3.97 2.30 1.49
N VAL A 51 -4.94 2.84 2.22
CA VAL A 51 -4.70 3.61 3.46
C VAL A 51 -4.04 2.71 4.51
N ASN A 52 -4.58 1.52 4.75
CA ASN A 52 -4.01 0.57 5.70
C ASN A 52 -2.57 0.19 5.32
N GLN A 53 -2.29 -0.02 4.04
CA GLN A 53 -0.94 -0.33 3.58
C GLN A 53 0.03 0.83 3.78
N THR A 54 -0.43 2.07 3.60
CA THR A 54 0.36 3.27 3.92
C THR A 54 0.70 3.32 5.41
N ASN A 55 -0.27 3.01 6.28
CA ASN A 55 -0.06 2.98 7.73
C ASN A 55 0.96 1.90 8.14
N LEU A 56 0.93 0.73 7.51
CA LEU A 56 1.91 -0.34 7.77
C LEU A 56 3.33 0.07 7.38
N ILE A 57 3.51 0.78 6.27
CA ILE A 57 4.82 1.31 5.87
C ILE A 57 5.32 2.31 6.93
N LEU A 58 4.46 3.24 7.36
CA LEU A 58 4.82 4.23 8.39
C LEU A 58 5.18 3.54 9.71
N PHE A 59 4.46 2.49 10.10
CA PHE A 59 4.77 1.69 11.28
C PHE A 59 6.16 1.05 11.19
N VAL A 60 6.47 0.38 10.08
CA VAL A 60 7.80 -0.24 9.86
C VAL A 60 8.91 0.80 9.84
N ILE A 61 8.68 1.98 9.26
CA ILE A 61 9.67 3.07 9.25
C ILE A 61 9.90 3.63 10.66
N ARG A 62 8.85 3.73 11.49
CA ARG A 62 8.97 4.19 12.88
C ARG A 62 9.67 3.15 13.76
N ASP A 63 9.39 1.87 13.57
CA ASP A 63 10.06 0.77 14.28
C ASP A 63 11.57 0.68 13.94
N LEU A 64 11.96 1.24 12.80
CA LEU A 64 13.34 1.26 12.32
C LEU A 64 14.21 2.41 12.89
N GLY A 65 13.61 3.43 13.51
CA GLY A 65 14.29 4.62 14.02
C GLY A 65 14.34 4.65 15.54
#